data_AF-A0A960LJ31-F1
#
_entry.id   AF-A0A960LJ31-F1
#
_cell.length_a   1.000
_cell.length_b   1.000
_cell.length_c   1.000
_cell.angle_alpha   90.00
_cell.angle_beta   90.00
_cell.angle_gamma   90.00
#
_symmetry.space_group_name_H-M   'P 1'
#
loop_
_entity.id
_entity.type
_entity.pdbx_description
1 polymer ?
#
loop_
_entity_poly.entity_id
_entity_poly.type
_entity_poly.pdbx_seq_one_letter_code
_entity_poly.pdbx_strand_id
1 'polypeptide(L)'
;LYALTFPWLSSLPHALVALTVMGVAFRLHRTTPGIWGLLLLSLPVVATAQFYVGWPLRLMTAGAAEFLLDLIGMEISRVGTVLWWQGHPVGVDPPCSGIRMLWVGLLIHFLLLANHHVRLRALLWLTPVMMVVIMAGNVIRATLLFFKESGAVPLPEWTHTGIGLLVFGGILVVLFWLHRKAAGAPLIETFVESNWSKVSQWSFAVAVGLAMVAPLANANRAAPEKVADTAFPGWPESWEGRDLVPVPLTEQEVAFEADFPGRLAVFRTAEGPWSRRIILRWVNRPTRKLHSSVDCFRAVGFTMKAQSVSSGEGERWSEWVAYHSTAGRFRIRERLWAGEEPAASWTEVSAWFWDATLGRSEGPWWAMTVMEPESRID
;
A
#
# COMPACT_ATOMS: atom_id res chain seq x y z
N LEU A 1 10.77 -27.16 2.44
CA LEU A 1 9.97 -25.95 2.78
C LEU A 1 9.54 -25.21 1.52
N TYR A 2 10.46 -24.67 0.72
CA TYR A 2 10.17 -23.90 -0.50
C TYR A 2 9.19 -24.59 -1.48
N ALA A 3 9.45 -25.85 -1.84
CA ALA A 3 8.57 -26.61 -2.75
C ALA A 3 7.19 -26.95 -2.14
N LEU A 4 7.10 -27.07 -0.81
CA LEU A 4 5.85 -27.40 -0.10
C LEU A 4 4.94 -26.19 0.03
N THR A 5 5.49 -24.98 0.05
CA THR A 5 4.73 -23.74 0.15
C THR A 5 4.22 -23.24 -1.21
N PHE A 6 4.76 -23.77 -2.32
CA PHE A 6 4.44 -23.38 -3.71
C PHE A 6 2.96 -23.29 -4.04
N PRO A 7 2.11 -24.26 -3.64
CA PRO A 7 0.68 -24.23 -3.95
C PRO A 7 -0.12 -23.17 -3.18
N TRP A 8 0.41 -22.64 -2.08
CA TRP A 8 -0.36 -21.91 -1.07
C TRP A 8 0.07 -20.45 -0.90
N LEU A 9 1.30 -20.12 -1.29
CA LEU A 9 1.86 -18.79 -1.11
C LEU A 9 1.89 -18.00 -2.44
N SER A 10 1.74 -16.68 -2.37
CA SER A 10 1.97 -15.81 -3.53
C SER A 10 3.47 -15.62 -3.79
N SER A 11 3.85 -14.99 -4.92
CA SER A 11 5.25 -14.88 -5.35
C SER A 11 6.18 -14.20 -4.33
N LEU A 12 5.66 -13.26 -3.52
CA LEU A 12 6.48 -12.54 -2.54
C LEU A 12 6.81 -13.38 -1.29
N PRO A 13 5.86 -14.03 -0.59
CA PRO A 13 6.18 -14.97 0.47
C PRO A 13 7.10 -16.11 0.00
N HIS A 14 6.98 -16.54 -1.26
CA HIS A 14 7.93 -17.47 -1.87
C HIS A 14 9.36 -16.94 -1.92
N ALA A 15 9.52 -15.71 -2.43
CA ALA A 15 10.81 -15.07 -2.49
C ALA A 15 11.42 -14.88 -1.08
N LEU A 16 10.60 -14.53 -0.08
CA LEU A 16 11.02 -14.43 1.32
C LEU A 16 11.54 -15.77 1.87
N VAL A 17 10.83 -16.88 1.61
CA VAL A 17 11.28 -18.21 2.01
C VAL A 17 12.59 -18.59 1.31
N ALA A 18 12.72 -18.33 0.00
CA ALA A 18 13.96 -18.60 -0.74
C ALA A 18 15.15 -17.81 -0.19
N LEU A 19 14.99 -16.49 0.01
CA LEU A 19 16.05 -15.65 0.55
C LEU A 19 16.42 -16.02 1.99
N THR A 20 15.44 -16.47 2.79
CA THR A 20 15.70 -16.96 4.14
C THR A 20 16.50 -18.26 4.11
N VAL A 21 16.12 -19.21 3.26
CA VAL A 21 16.88 -20.47 3.06
C VAL A 21 18.30 -20.16 2.59
N MET A 22 18.46 -19.23 1.66
CA MET A 22 19.76 -18.78 1.17
C MET A 22 20.60 -18.15 2.29
N GLY A 23 20.02 -17.23 3.07
CA GLY A 23 20.71 -16.59 4.20
C GLY A 23 21.08 -17.56 5.33
N VAL A 24 20.32 -18.64 5.51
CA VAL A 24 20.68 -19.73 6.42
C VAL A 24 21.79 -20.59 5.84
N ALA A 25 21.71 -20.98 4.57
CA ALA A 25 22.71 -21.81 3.88
C ALA A 25 24.08 -21.14 3.84
N PHE A 26 24.13 -19.84 3.52
CA PHE A 26 25.36 -19.05 3.53
C PHE A 26 25.74 -18.54 4.93
N ARG A 27 25.02 -18.93 5.99
CA ARG A 27 25.25 -18.50 7.38
C ARG A 27 25.31 -16.98 7.56
N LEU A 28 24.67 -16.21 6.67
CA LEU A 28 24.61 -14.74 6.74
C LEU A 28 24.01 -14.26 8.06
N HIS A 29 23.06 -15.01 8.62
CA HIS A 29 22.49 -14.74 9.95
C HIS A 29 23.50 -14.80 11.11
N ARG A 30 24.63 -15.50 10.94
CA ARG A 30 25.70 -15.59 11.95
C ARG A 30 26.82 -14.57 11.71
N THR A 31 27.20 -14.33 10.46
CA THR A 31 28.35 -13.48 10.13
C THR A 31 27.98 -12.02 9.89
N THR A 32 26.80 -11.76 9.32
CA THR A 32 26.38 -10.42 8.84
C THR A 32 24.84 -10.29 8.82
N PRO A 33 24.16 -10.24 9.99
CA PRO A 33 22.69 -10.17 10.05
C PRO A 33 22.08 -8.98 9.31
N GLY A 34 22.83 -7.88 9.17
CA GLY A 34 22.42 -6.73 8.33
C GLY A 34 22.26 -7.09 6.85
N ILE A 35 23.17 -7.90 6.28
CA ILE A 35 23.09 -8.32 4.87
C ILE A 35 21.81 -9.13 4.62
N TRP A 36 21.40 -9.96 5.57
CA TRP A 36 20.14 -10.68 5.47
C TRP A 36 18.93 -9.74 5.40
N GLY A 37 18.89 -8.69 6.22
CA GLY A 37 17.86 -7.66 6.15
C GLY A 37 17.86 -6.88 4.82
N LEU A 38 19.03 -6.58 4.27
CA LEU A 38 19.17 -5.93 2.96
C LEU A 38 18.63 -6.80 1.82
N LEU A 39 18.92 -8.11 1.85
CA LEU A 39 18.38 -9.05 0.87
C LEU A 39 16.85 -9.07 0.90
N LEU A 40 16.25 -9.09 2.10
CA LEU A 40 14.79 -9.03 2.23
C LEU A 40 14.20 -7.71 1.70
N LEU A 41 14.86 -6.57 1.94
CA LEU A 41 14.43 -5.27 1.42
C LEU A 41 14.61 -5.09 -0.10
N SER A 42 15.47 -5.90 -0.74
CA SER A 42 15.67 -5.88 -2.19
C SER A 42 14.47 -6.45 -2.97
N LEU A 43 13.61 -7.22 -2.31
CA LEU A 43 12.35 -7.67 -2.88
C LEU A 43 11.40 -6.48 -3.11
N PRO A 44 10.44 -6.58 -4.05
CA PRO A 44 9.43 -5.54 -4.29
C PRO A 44 8.36 -5.49 -3.17
N VAL A 45 8.81 -5.40 -1.91
CA VAL A 45 7.98 -5.39 -0.69
C VAL A 45 7.19 -4.10 -0.56
N VAL A 46 7.67 -2.99 -1.13
CA VAL A 46 7.05 -1.66 -0.95
C VAL A 46 5.62 -1.63 -1.50
N ALA A 47 5.38 -2.14 -2.71
CA ALA A 47 4.04 -2.15 -3.30
C ALA A 47 3.06 -3.03 -2.50
N THR A 48 3.55 -4.16 -1.99
CA THR A 48 2.74 -5.05 -1.15
C THR A 48 2.47 -4.45 0.23
N ALA A 49 3.46 -3.80 0.84
CA ALA A 49 3.31 -3.09 2.09
C ALA A 49 2.33 -1.91 1.95
N GLN A 50 2.39 -1.15 0.85
CA GLN A 50 1.46 -0.05 0.56
C GLN A 50 0.00 -0.54 0.55
N PHE A 51 -0.27 -1.69 -0.08
CA PHE A 51 -1.61 -2.24 -0.15
C PHE A 51 -2.11 -2.76 1.21
N TYR A 52 -1.35 -3.62 1.89
CA TYR A 52 -1.83 -4.29 3.12
C TYR A 52 -1.60 -3.46 4.38
N VAL A 53 -0.40 -2.91 4.52
CA VAL A 53 0.07 -2.29 5.76
C VAL A 53 -0.12 -0.76 5.70
N GLY A 54 -0.25 -0.19 4.50
CA GLY A 54 -0.42 1.24 4.29
C GLY A 54 -1.65 1.81 4.98
N TRP A 55 -2.84 1.23 4.78
CA TRP A 55 -4.05 1.71 5.45
C TRP A 55 -4.01 1.57 6.98
N PRO A 56 -3.63 0.42 7.58
CA PRO A 56 -3.48 0.31 9.03
C PRO A 56 -2.50 1.33 9.62
N LEU A 57 -1.36 1.56 8.98
CA LEU A 57 -0.39 2.56 9.43
C LEU A 57 -0.96 3.98 9.37
N ARG A 58 -1.75 4.29 8.34
CA ARG A 58 -2.41 5.60 8.23
C ARG A 58 -3.48 5.79 9.28
N LEU A 59 -4.25 4.75 9.60
CA LEU A 59 -5.24 4.80 10.67
C LEU A 59 -4.57 5.07 12.03
N MET A 60 -3.47 4.37 12.32
CA MET A 60 -2.67 4.62 13.52
C MET A 60 -2.06 6.02 13.54
N THR A 61 -1.54 6.47 12.39
CA THR A 61 -0.95 7.82 12.25
C THR A 61 -2.00 8.90 12.47
N ALA A 62 -3.19 8.75 11.88
CA ALA A 62 -4.30 9.68 12.05
C ALA A 62 -4.78 9.72 13.51
N GLY A 63 -4.95 8.56 14.16
CA GLY A 63 -5.37 8.50 15.57
C GLY A 63 -4.32 9.08 16.53
N ALA A 64 -3.03 8.83 16.28
CA ALA A 64 -1.97 9.43 17.07
C ALA A 64 -1.84 10.95 16.82
N ALA A 65 -2.07 11.41 15.59
CA ALA A 65 -2.09 12.83 15.27
C ALA A 65 -3.28 13.54 15.94
N GLU A 66 -4.49 12.97 15.86
CA GLU A 66 -5.69 13.44 16.58
C GLU A 66 -5.37 13.64 18.07
N PHE A 67 -4.80 12.63 18.73
CA PHE A 67 -4.41 12.72 20.14
C PHE A 67 -3.41 13.85 20.42
N LEU A 68 -2.38 14.03 19.59
CA LEU A 68 -1.39 15.10 19.78
C LEU A 68 -1.98 16.50 19.55
N LEU A 69 -2.90 16.62 18.60
CA LEU A 69 -3.58 17.89 18.28
C LEU A 69 -4.62 18.25 19.35
N ASP A 70 -5.30 17.27 19.91
CA ASP A 70 -6.23 17.45 21.05
C ASP A 70 -5.47 17.90 22.31
N LEU A 71 -4.27 17.33 22.55
CA LEU A 71 -3.43 17.71 23.69
C LEU A 71 -3.01 19.19 23.68
N ILE A 72 -2.94 19.82 22.50
CA ILE A 72 -2.64 21.25 22.36
C ILE A 72 -3.91 22.12 22.26
N GLY A 73 -5.08 21.54 22.55
CA GLY A 73 -6.36 22.24 22.67
C GLY A 73 -7.11 22.43 21.35
N MET A 74 -6.79 21.66 20.30
CA MET A 74 -7.55 21.71 19.05
C MET A 74 -8.65 20.65 19.03
N GLU A 75 -9.88 21.09 18.81
CA GLU A 75 -11.02 20.19 18.61
C GLU A 75 -10.94 19.54 17.23
N ILE A 76 -10.31 18.37 17.19
CA ILE A 76 -10.19 17.54 15.98
C ILE A 76 -11.19 16.40 16.08
N SER A 77 -11.90 16.12 14.98
CA SER A 77 -12.69 14.91 14.85
C SER A 77 -12.13 14.03 13.74
N ARG A 78 -11.92 12.74 14.02
CA ARG A 78 -11.38 11.81 13.02
C ARG A 78 -12.44 10.88 12.47
N VAL A 79 -12.49 10.77 11.15
CA VAL A 79 -13.29 9.76 10.43
C VAL A 79 -12.35 8.93 9.57
N GLY A 80 -12.01 7.73 10.05
CA GLY A 80 -11.04 6.86 9.40
C GLY A 80 -9.63 7.48 9.40
N THR A 81 -9.10 7.75 8.20
CA THR A 81 -7.78 8.36 7.95
C THR A 81 -7.85 9.88 7.75
N VAL A 82 -9.03 10.48 7.86
CA VAL A 82 -9.26 11.92 7.67
C VAL A 82 -9.49 12.61 9.02
N LEU A 83 -8.80 13.73 9.22
CA LEU A 83 -8.93 14.62 10.36
C LEU A 83 -9.75 15.85 9.96
N TRP A 84 -10.78 16.19 10.72
CA TRP A 84 -11.63 17.33 10.48
C TRP A 84 -11.37 18.41 11.53
N TRP A 85 -11.18 19.64 11.06
CA TRP A 85 -11.01 20.81 11.90
C TRP A 85 -11.67 22.02 11.26
N GLN A 86 -12.58 22.66 12.00
CA GLN A 86 -13.35 23.81 11.49
C GLN A 86 -14.04 23.58 10.13
N GLY A 87 -14.47 22.33 9.86
CA GLY A 87 -15.09 21.97 8.58
C GLY A 87 -14.10 21.68 7.44
N HIS A 88 -12.80 21.80 7.66
CA HIS A 88 -11.76 21.45 6.68
C HIS A 88 -11.27 20.02 6.88
N PRO A 89 -11.40 19.14 5.86
CA PRO A 89 -10.87 17.77 5.91
C PRO A 89 -9.39 17.75 5.54
N VAL A 90 -8.56 17.16 6.39
CA VAL A 90 -7.14 16.88 6.13
C VAL A 90 -6.91 15.37 6.17
N GLY A 91 -6.65 14.79 5.00
CA GLY A 91 -6.40 13.36 4.85
C GLY A 91 -4.95 12.97 5.16
N VAL A 92 -4.76 11.84 5.84
CA VAL A 92 -3.46 11.15 5.84
C VAL A 92 -3.36 10.34 4.54
N ASP A 93 -2.75 10.92 3.52
CA ASP A 93 -2.64 10.32 2.18
C ASP A 93 -1.71 9.09 2.15
N PRO A 94 -1.76 8.23 1.11
CA PRO A 94 -0.84 7.10 0.95
C PRO A 94 0.66 7.41 1.14
N PRO A 95 1.20 8.57 0.67
CA PRO A 95 2.59 8.97 0.95
C PRO A 95 2.89 9.27 2.43
N CYS A 96 1.86 9.56 3.23
CA CYS A 96 1.94 9.83 4.67
C CYS A 96 1.78 8.58 5.54
N SER A 97 1.59 7.39 4.92
CA SER A 97 1.59 6.09 5.61
C SER A 97 2.89 5.75 6.35
N GLY A 98 3.97 6.49 6.08
CA GLY A 98 5.29 6.22 6.65
C GLY A 98 6.03 5.06 6.00
N ILE A 99 5.45 4.34 5.03
CA ILE A 99 6.10 3.16 4.41
C ILE A 99 7.41 3.51 3.72
N ARG A 100 7.48 4.63 3.00
CA ARG A 100 8.73 5.07 2.37
C ARG A 100 9.79 5.40 3.42
N MET A 101 9.39 6.12 4.47
CA MET A 101 10.27 6.48 5.58
C MET A 101 10.78 5.23 6.30
N LEU A 102 9.90 4.26 6.53
CA LEU A 102 10.22 2.97 7.13
C LEU A 102 11.17 2.16 6.24
N TRP A 103 10.94 2.09 4.93
CA TRP A 103 11.82 1.37 4.01
C TRP A 103 13.24 1.98 3.99
N VAL A 104 13.37 3.31 3.85
CA VAL A 104 14.68 3.98 3.84
C VAL A 104 15.36 3.87 5.22
N GLY A 105 14.61 4.05 6.30
CA GLY A 105 15.14 3.90 7.66
C GLY A 105 15.61 2.47 7.96
N LEU A 106 14.86 1.45 7.54
CA LEU A 106 15.25 0.05 7.66
C LEU A 106 16.44 -0.29 6.76
N LEU A 107 16.53 0.28 5.56
CA LEU A 107 17.70 0.14 4.69
C LEU A 107 18.97 0.65 5.39
N ILE A 108 18.94 1.87 5.92
CA ILE A 108 20.06 2.47 6.64
C ILE A 108 20.38 1.67 7.92
N HIS A 109 19.35 1.26 8.66
CA HIS A 109 19.49 0.38 9.82
C HIS A 109 20.23 -0.91 9.48
N PHE A 110 19.83 -1.62 8.42
CA PHE A 110 20.48 -2.87 8.02
C PHE A 110 21.88 -2.66 7.43
N LEU A 111 22.13 -1.54 6.74
CA LEU A 111 23.48 -1.14 6.33
C LEU A 111 24.40 -0.94 7.54
N LEU A 112 23.91 -0.27 8.58
CA LEU A 112 24.66 -0.06 9.81
C LEU A 112 24.87 -1.37 10.59
N LEU A 113 23.85 -2.23 10.67
CA LEU A 113 24.03 -3.57 11.28
C LEU A 113 25.08 -4.40 10.51
N ALA A 114 25.13 -4.27 9.18
CA ALA A 114 26.12 -4.97 8.35
C ALA A 114 27.54 -4.41 8.59
N ASN A 115 27.67 -3.09 8.73
CA ASN A 115 28.96 -2.41 8.91
C ASN A 115 29.52 -2.52 10.34
N HIS A 116 28.67 -2.57 11.37
CA HIS A 116 29.09 -2.61 12.77
C HIS A 116 29.26 -4.03 13.34
N HIS A 117 29.15 -5.08 12.52
CA HIS A 117 29.32 -6.49 12.93
C HIS A 117 28.56 -6.87 14.21
N VAL A 118 27.35 -6.35 14.35
CA VAL A 118 26.54 -6.50 15.57
C VAL A 118 25.88 -7.87 15.64
N ARG A 119 25.78 -8.40 16.88
CA ARG A 119 25.22 -9.74 17.15
C ARG A 119 23.75 -9.84 16.74
N LEU A 120 23.29 -11.04 16.41
CA LEU A 120 21.88 -11.33 16.10
C LEU A 120 20.88 -10.83 17.16
N ARG A 121 21.26 -10.79 18.44
CA ARG A 121 20.43 -10.22 19.51
C ARG A 121 20.16 -8.73 19.33
N ALA A 122 21.14 -7.98 18.82
CA ALA A 122 20.95 -6.58 18.50
C ALA A 122 20.00 -6.41 17.31
N LEU A 123 20.04 -7.28 16.29
CA LEU A 123 19.04 -7.30 15.22
C LEU A 123 17.61 -7.46 15.80
N LEU A 124 17.41 -8.43 16.69
CA LEU A 124 16.09 -8.75 17.24
C LEU A 124 15.49 -7.65 18.11
N TRP A 125 16.31 -6.91 18.87
CA TRP A 125 15.84 -5.83 19.74
C TRP A 125 15.88 -4.45 19.07
N LEU A 126 16.93 -4.13 18.31
CA LEU A 126 17.11 -2.81 17.71
C LEU A 126 16.16 -2.60 16.53
N THR A 127 15.83 -3.64 15.76
CA THR A 127 14.93 -3.48 14.61
C THR A 127 13.52 -3.04 15.01
N PRO A 128 12.84 -3.68 15.97
CA PRO A 128 11.54 -3.19 16.46
C PRO A 128 11.62 -1.76 17.03
N VAL A 129 12.67 -1.44 17.80
CA VAL A 129 12.87 -0.09 18.33
C VAL A 129 13.02 0.92 17.19
N MET A 130 13.76 0.61 16.13
CA MET A 130 13.88 1.48 14.96
C MET A 130 12.54 1.67 14.26
N MET A 131 11.75 0.61 14.09
CA MET A 131 10.42 0.72 13.49
C MET A 131 9.52 1.66 14.31
N VAL A 132 9.56 1.57 15.65
CA VAL A 132 8.81 2.47 16.55
C VAL A 132 9.31 3.91 16.44
N VAL A 133 10.62 4.15 16.45
CA VAL A 133 11.19 5.51 16.31
C VAL A 133 10.81 6.13 14.97
N ILE A 134 10.92 5.37 13.88
CA ILE A 134 10.53 5.84 12.54
C ILE A 134 9.02 6.14 12.50
N MET A 135 8.18 5.27 13.09
CA MET A 135 6.74 5.48 13.14
C MET A 135 6.38 6.72 13.95
N ALA A 136 7.00 6.93 15.12
CA ALA A 136 6.79 8.10 15.95
C ALA A 136 7.19 9.39 15.21
N GLY A 137 8.31 9.39 14.49
CA GLY A 137 8.68 10.52 13.63
C GLY A 137 7.69 10.72 12.48
N ASN A 138 7.14 9.68 11.88
CA ASN A 138 6.09 9.82 10.87
C ASN A 138 4.80 10.44 11.45
N VAL A 139 4.42 10.07 12.68
CA VAL A 139 3.31 10.72 13.40
C VAL A 139 3.58 12.20 13.57
N ILE A 140 4.76 12.58 14.10
CA ILE A 140 5.15 13.98 14.25
C ILE A 140 5.10 14.72 12.91
N ARG A 141 5.64 14.13 11.84
CA ARG A 141 5.59 14.69 10.49
C ARG A 141 4.13 14.93 10.05
N ALA A 142 3.25 13.95 10.21
CA ALA A 142 1.84 14.07 9.82
C ALA A 142 1.12 15.17 10.62
N THR A 143 1.35 15.22 11.93
CA THR A 143 0.84 16.27 12.83
C THR A 143 1.34 17.66 12.45
N LEU A 144 2.62 17.80 12.06
CA LEU A 144 3.16 19.09 11.62
C LEU A 144 2.60 19.52 10.25
N LEU A 145 2.45 18.58 9.33
CA LEU A 145 1.85 18.84 8.02
C LEU A 145 0.38 19.23 8.12
N PHE A 146 -0.34 18.72 9.13
CA PHE A 146 -1.73 19.10 9.38
C PHE A 146 -1.92 20.62 9.43
N PHE A 147 -1.06 21.38 10.11
CA PHE A 147 -1.18 22.85 10.19
C PHE A 147 -1.07 23.57 8.84
N LYS A 148 -0.28 23.01 7.92
CA LYS A 148 -0.19 23.52 6.53
C LYS A 148 -1.45 23.15 5.76
N GLU A 149 -1.80 21.87 5.76
CA GLU A 149 -2.86 21.32 4.90
C GLU A 149 -4.26 21.71 5.37
N SER A 150 -4.43 22.03 6.66
CA SER A 150 -5.68 22.57 7.22
C SER A 150 -5.90 24.05 6.93
N GLY A 151 -4.88 24.76 6.42
CA GLY A 151 -4.90 26.20 6.25
C GLY A 151 -4.68 27.00 7.54
N ALA A 152 -4.40 26.36 8.68
CA ALA A 152 -4.11 27.04 9.94
C ALA A 152 -2.90 27.99 9.83
N VAL A 153 -1.87 27.56 9.08
CA VAL A 153 -0.67 28.36 8.80
C VAL A 153 -0.41 28.36 7.30
N PRO A 154 -0.46 29.53 6.62
CA PRO A 154 -0.16 29.61 5.19
C PRO A 154 1.34 29.42 4.97
N LEU A 155 1.73 28.18 4.65
CA LEU A 155 3.12 27.80 4.41
C LEU A 155 3.36 27.52 2.93
N PRO A 156 4.51 27.93 2.37
CA PRO A 156 4.86 27.61 0.98
C PRO A 156 4.93 26.11 0.71
N GLU A 157 4.80 25.70 -0.56
CA GLU A 157 4.78 24.28 -0.95
C GLU A 157 6.04 23.50 -0.59
N TRP A 158 7.21 24.14 -0.62
CA TRP A 158 8.47 23.49 -0.26
C TRP A 158 8.47 23.00 1.20
N THR A 159 7.68 23.62 2.07
CA THR A 159 7.60 23.30 3.50
C THR A 159 7.11 21.87 3.73
N HIS A 160 6.26 21.33 2.85
CA HIS A 160 5.84 19.94 2.94
C HIS A 160 7.06 18.99 2.85
N THR A 161 7.95 19.26 1.89
CA THR A 161 9.19 18.49 1.70
C THR A 161 10.19 18.80 2.82
N GLY A 162 10.31 20.06 3.22
CA GLY A 162 11.20 20.53 4.28
C GLY A 162 10.92 19.88 5.63
N ILE A 163 9.66 19.87 6.09
CA ILE A 163 9.26 19.20 7.34
C ILE A 163 9.59 17.71 7.27
N GLY A 164 9.29 17.05 6.15
CA GLY A 164 9.62 15.65 5.95
C GLY A 164 11.11 15.36 6.09
N LEU A 165 11.97 16.17 5.47
CA LEU A 165 13.43 16.05 5.54
C LEU A 165 13.98 16.32 6.94
N LEU A 166 13.49 17.35 7.62
CA LEU A 166 13.93 17.72 8.97
C LEU A 166 13.61 16.60 9.98
N VAL A 167 12.37 16.12 9.98
CA VAL A 167 11.94 15.04 10.87
C VAL A 167 12.70 13.76 10.57
N PHE A 168 12.87 13.41 9.29
CA PHE A 168 13.65 12.24 8.92
C PHE A 168 15.14 12.36 9.28
N GLY A 169 15.74 13.54 9.11
CA GLY A 169 17.10 13.82 9.55
C GLY A 169 17.27 13.60 11.06
N GLY A 170 16.31 14.05 11.87
CA GLY A 170 16.28 13.78 13.31
C GLY A 170 16.20 12.27 13.62
N ILE A 171 15.35 11.53 12.92
CA ILE A 171 15.27 10.06 13.03
C ILE A 171 16.63 9.43 12.72
N LEU A 172 17.32 9.86 11.67
CA LEU A 172 18.64 9.33 11.31
C LEU A 172 19.66 9.57 12.44
N VAL A 173 19.68 10.77 13.04
CA VAL A 173 20.57 11.06 14.18
C VAL A 173 20.30 10.10 15.35
N VAL A 174 19.03 9.88 15.70
CA VAL A 174 18.64 8.92 16.75
C VAL A 174 19.07 7.50 16.39
N LEU A 175 18.87 7.09 15.14
CA LEU A 175 19.26 5.78 14.62
C LEU A 175 20.78 5.58 14.75
N PHE A 176 21.59 6.52 14.27
CA PHE A 176 23.04 6.48 14.39
C PHE A 176 23.50 6.44 15.86
N TRP A 177 22.87 7.22 16.74
CA TRP A 177 23.19 7.23 18.16
C TRP A 177 22.87 5.89 18.84
N LEU A 178 21.72 5.29 18.54
CA LEU A 178 21.32 3.98 19.07
C LEU A 178 22.26 2.86 18.56
N HIS A 179 22.64 2.90 17.28
CA HIS A 179 23.63 1.97 16.72
C HIS A 179 25.00 2.12 17.37
N ARG A 180 25.47 3.35 17.58
CA ARG A 180 26.74 3.61 18.27
C ARG A 180 26.74 3.06 19.70
N LYS A 181 25.61 3.13 20.41
CA LYS A 181 25.47 2.54 21.75
C LYS A 181 25.38 1.01 21.72
N ALA A 182 24.76 0.45 20.69
CA ALA A 182 24.60 -0.99 20.52
C ALA A 182 25.85 -1.68 19.95
N ALA A 183 26.74 -0.93 19.31
CA ALA A 183 28.01 -1.41 18.81
C ALA A 183 28.93 -1.82 19.98
N GLY A 184 29.11 -3.13 20.15
CA GLY A 184 30.20 -3.68 20.97
C GLY A 184 31.54 -3.61 20.24
N ALA A 185 32.64 -3.91 20.95
CA ALA A 185 33.96 -4.04 20.34
C ALA A 185 33.89 -4.94 19.08
N PRO A 186 34.60 -4.59 17.98
CA PRO A 186 34.54 -5.35 16.74
C PRO A 186 34.85 -6.81 17.03
N LEU A 187 33.93 -7.70 16.64
CA LEU A 187 34.22 -9.12 16.63
C LEU A 187 35.27 -9.34 15.54
N ILE A 188 36.51 -9.58 15.96
CA ILE A 188 37.49 -10.21 15.07
C ILE A 188 36.97 -11.63 14.86
N GLU A 189 36.23 -11.86 13.78
CA GLU A 189 36.04 -13.20 13.25
C GLU A 189 36.68 -13.24 11.87
N THR A 190 37.72 -14.06 11.79
CA THR A 190 38.28 -14.62 10.58
C THR A 190 37.15 -14.96 9.62
N PHE A 191 37.29 -14.59 8.34
CA PHE A 191 36.48 -15.17 7.28
C PHE A 191 36.56 -16.69 7.44
N VAL A 192 35.52 -17.31 8.00
CA VAL A 192 35.44 -18.76 8.05
C VAL A 192 35.31 -19.19 6.60
N GLU A 193 36.39 -19.73 6.02
CA GLU A 193 36.33 -20.39 4.73
C GLU A 193 35.14 -21.36 4.76
N SER A 194 34.17 -21.09 3.91
CA SER A 194 32.94 -21.86 3.85
C SER A 194 33.24 -23.19 3.17
N ASN A 195 33.73 -24.17 3.93
CA ASN A 195 33.87 -25.54 3.43
C ASN A 195 32.49 -26.20 3.39
N TRP A 196 31.78 -25.97 2.30
CA TRP A 196 30.54 -26.67 2.01
C TRP A 196 30.81 -28.18 1.95
N SER A 197 30.15 -28.95 2.79
CA SER A 197 30.17 -30.41 2.63
C SER A 197 29.49 -30.80 1.33
N LYS A 198 29.92 -31.91 0.70
CA LYS A 198 29.27 -32.46 -0.50
C LYS A 198 27.76 -32.64 -0.29
N VAL A 199 27.34 -33.03 0.91
CA VAL A 199 25.92 -33.17 1.29
C VAL A 199 25.18 -31.83 1.22
N SER A 200 25.79 -30.74 1.70
CA SER A 200 25.22 -29.39 1.62
C SER A 200 25.12 -28.89 0.17
N GLN A 201 26.13 -29.18 -0.66
CA GLN A 201 26.14 -28.83 -2.08
C GLN A 201 25.02 -29.56 -2.84
N TRP A 202 24.89 -30.87 -2.65
CA TRP A 202 23.83 -31.67 -3.28
C TRP A 202 22.44 -31.27 -2.78
N SER A 203 22.29 -31.01 -1.48
CA SER A 203 21.02 -30.57 -0.90
C SER A 203 20.60 -29.20 -1.44
N PHE A 204 21.55 -28.27 -1.63
CA PHE A 204 21.30 -26.98 -2.26
C PHE A 204 20.96 -27.14 -3.75
N ALA A 205 21.70 -27.95 -4.50
CA ALA A 205 21.43 -28.22 -5.91
C ALA A 205 20.04 -28.85 -6.12
N VAL A 206 19.64 -29.80 -5.27
CA VAL A 206 18.30 -30.40 -5.28
C VAL A 206 17.23 -29.36 -4.92
N ALA A 207 17.49 -28.49 -3.92
CA ALA A 207 16.55 -27.42 -3.57
C ALA A 207 16.35 -26.41 -4.71
N VAL A 208 17.43 -26.03 -5.41
CA VAL A 208 17.38 -25.17 -6.61
C VAL A 208 16.63 -25.88 -7.75
N GLY A 209 16.94 -27.16 -8.02
CA GLY A 209 16.26 -27.95 -9.04
C GLY A 209 14.75 -28.08 -8.77
N LEU A 210 14.37 -28.38 -7.53
CA LEU A 210 12.97 -28.40 -7.11
C LEU A 210 12.30 -27.01 -7.22
N ALA A 211 13.04 -25.94 -6.90
CA ALA A 211 12.54 -24.58 -7.05
C ALA A 211 12.30 -24.19 -8.51
N MET A 212 13.13 -24.68 -9.44
CA MET A 212 12.98 -24.45 -10.88
C MET A 212 11.77 -25.21 -11.47
N VAL A 213 11.44 -26.39 -10.95
CA VAL A 213 10.36 -27.24 -11.48
C VAL A 213 9.01 -26.96 -10.81
N ALA A 214 9.00 -26.42 -9.58
CA ALA A 214 7.76 -26.13 -8.84
C ALA A 214 6.75 -25.22 -9.58
N PRO A 215 7.16 -24.17 -10.32
CA PRO A 215 6.24 -23.36 -11.13
C PRO A 215 5.49 -24.15 -12.19
N LEU A 216 6.14 -25.14 -12.82
CA LEU A 216 5.55 -25.98 -13.86
C LEU A 216 4.50 -26.94 -13.30
N ALA A 217 4.68 -27.40 -12.06
CA ALA A 217 3.74 -28.30 -11.40
C ALA A 217 2.47 -27.57 -10.89
N ASN A 218 2.55 -26.25 -10.65
CA ASN A 218 1.46 -25.47 -10.05
C ASN A 218 0.69 -24.61 -11.06
N ALA A 219 1.19 -24.43 -12.29
CA ALA A 219 0.46 -23.79 -13.38
C ALA A 219 -0.91 -24.44 -13.67
N ASN A 220 -1.09 -25.70 -13.25
CA ASN A 220 -2.32 -26.48 -13.45
C ASN A 220 -3.27 -26.54 -12.26
N ARG A 221 -3.03 -25.80 -11.16
CA ARG A 221 -3.92 -25.78 -9.99
C ARG A 221 -4.55 -24.41 -9.80
N ALA A 222 -5.68 -24.19 -10.46
CA ALA A 222 -6.65 -23.20 -9.99
C ALA A 222 -7.13 -23.63 -8.60
N ALA A 223 -6.95 -22.77 -7.60
CA ALA A 223 -7.45 -23.06 -6.25
C ALA A 223 -8.99 -23.19 -6.30
N PRO A 224 -9.59 -24.19 -5.63
CA PRO A 224 -11.04 -24.30 -5.54
C PRO A 224 -11.54 -23.21 -4.58
N GLU A 225 -12.31 -22.26 -5.10
CA GLU A 225 -12.66 -21.02 -4.42
C GLU A 225 -14.15 -20.97 -4.10
N LYS A 226 -14.50 -20.66 -2.84
CA LYS A 226 -15.88 -20.36 -2.44
C LYS A 226 -16.35 -19.12 -3.20
N VAL A 227 -17.16 -19.33 -4.22
CA VAL A 227 -17.90 -18.27 -4.92
C VAL A 227 -19.03 -17.85 -4.00
N ALA A 228 -19.15 -16.56 -3.69
CA ALA A 228 -20.40 -16.05 -3.14
C ALA A 228 -21.47 -16.22 -4.24
N ASP A 229 -22.49 -17.04 -3.97
CA ASP A 229 -23.55 -17.49 -4.90
C ASP A 229 -24.52 -16.36 -5.33
N THR A 230 -24.17 -15.09 -5.11
CA THR A 230 -25.03 -13.96 -5.48
C THR A 230 -24.93 -13.73 -6.99
N ALA A 231 -26.06 -13.91 -7.67
CA ALA A 231 -26.17 -13.60 -9.09
C ALA A 231 -25.91 -12.11 -9.34
N PHE A 232 -25.18 -11.79 -10.40
CA PHE A 232 -24.91 -10.41 -10.79
C PHE A 232 -26.24 -9.69 -11.10
N PRO A 233 -26.57 -8.59 -10.42
CA PRO A 233 -27.89 -7.94 -10.53
C PRO A 233 -28.10 -7.16 -11.84
N GLY A 234 -27.07 -7.05 -12.69
CA GLY A 234 -27.09 -6.19 -13.87
C GLY A 234 -26.37 -4.87 -13.62
N TRP A 235 -26.05 -4.17 -14.71
CA TRP A 235 -25.50 -2.81 -14.64
C TRP A 235 -26.64 -1.79 -14.51
N PRO A 236 -26.45 -0.69 -13.77
CA PRO A 236 -27.45 0.39 -13.75
C PRO A 236 -27.63 0.97 -15.15
N GLU A 237 -28.87 1.31 -15.51
CA GLU A 237 -29.19 1.92 -16.80
C GLU A 237 -28.90 3.43 -16.82
N SER A 238 -28.98 4.08 -15.65
CA SER A 238 -28.73 5.51 -15.48
C SER A 238 -27.97 5.82 -14.19
N TRP A 239 -27.32 6.98 -14.15
CA TRP A 239 -26.61 7.49 -12.98
C TRP A 239 -26.65 9.02 -12.93
N GLU A 240 -26.88 9.60 -11.75
CA GLU A 240 -27.13 11.05 -11.56
C GLU A 240 -28.16 11.62 -12.57
N GLY A 241 -29.22 10.84 -12.84
CA GLY A 241 -30.30 11.22 -13.76
C GLY A 241 -29.94 11.17 -15.25
N ARG A 242 -28.80 10.57 -15.64
CA ARG A 242 -28.34 10.45 -17.03
C ARG A 242 -28.18 8.99 -17.44
N ASP A 243 -28.55 8.69 -18.67
CA ASP A 243 -28.40 7.34 -19.22
C ASP A 243 -26.92 6.96 -19.40
N LEU A 244 -26.62 5.70 -19.09
CA LEU A 244 -25.29 5.10 -19.25
C LEU A 244 -25.21 4.37 -20.59
N VAL A 245 -24.30 4.83 -21.43
CA VAL A 245 -23.98 4.19 -22.71
C VAL A 245 -22.74 3.30 -22.52
N PRO A 246 -22.83 1.98 -22.74
CA PRO A 246 -21.67 1.09 -22.62
C PRO A 246 -20.55 1.48 -23.59
N VAL A 247 -19.31 1.43 -23.09
CA VAL A 247 -18.10 1.63 -23.88
C VAL A 247 -17.37 0.29 -23.98
N PRO A 248 -17.03 -0.18 -25.20
CA PRO A 248 -16.29 -1.42 -25.36
C PRO A 248 -14.96 -1.39 -24.59
N LEU A 249 -14.66 -2.48 -23.91
CA LEU A 249 -13.39 -2.67 -23.22
C LEU A 249 -12.25 -2.78 -24.23
N THR A 250 -11.10 -2.21 -23.90
CA THR A 250 -9.84 -2.44 -24.60
C THR A 250 -9.37 -3.89 -24.39
N GLU A 251 -8.46 -4.39 -25.24
CA GLU A 251 -7.92 -5.75 -25.12
C GLU A 251 -7.30 -6.02 -23.73
N GLN A 252 -6.62 -5.02 -23.16
CA GLN A 252 -6.04 -5.10 -21.82
C GLN A 252 -7.12 -5.21 -20.73
N GLU A 253 -8.22 -4.47 -20.85
CA GLU A 253 -9.35 -4.52 -19.92
C GLU A 253 -10.12 -5.84 -20.04
N VAL A 254 -10.28 -6.40 -21.24
CA VAL A 254 -10.88 -7.73 -21.46
C VAL A 254 -10.03 -8.82 -20.79
N ALA A 255 -8.71 -8.79 -20.99
CA ALA A 255 -7.80 -9.73 -20.36
C ALA A 255 -7.83 -9.61 -18.83
N PHE A 256 -7.94 -8.39 -18.31
CA PHE A 256 -8.08 -8.14 -16.88
C PHE A 256 -9.42 -8.65 -16.33
N GLU A 257 -10.54 -8.43 -17.04
CA GLU A 257 -11.88 -8.87 -16.63
C GLU A 257 -11.98 -10.39 -16.56
N ALA A 258 -11.39 -11.12 -17.52
CA ALA A 258 -11.47 -12.59 -17.60
C ALA A 258 -11.01 -13.31 -16.31
N ASP A 259 -10.13 -12.68 -15.55
CA ASP A 259 -9.58 -13.20 -14.30
C ASP A 259 -9.98 -12.31 -13.09
N PHE A 260 -10.84 -11.31 -13.30
CA PHE A 260 -11.33 -10.44 -12.23
C PHE A 260 -12.46 -11.14 -11.45
N PRO A 261 -12.43 -11.15 -10.10
CA PRO A 261 -13.46 -11.79 -9.31
C PRO A 261 -14.71 -10.91 -9.20
N GLY A 262 -15.57 -11.06 -10.20
CA GLY A 262 -16.81 -10.32 -10.35
C GLY A 262 -16.99 -9.89 -11.79
N ARG A 263 -17.39 -8.63 -12.03
CA ARG A 263 -17.60 -8.08 -13.37
C ARG A 263 -17.07 -6.66 -13.46
N LEU A 264 -16.67 -6.25 -14.66
CA LEU A 264 -16.18 -4.90 -14.94
C LEU A 264 -16.90 -4.36 -16.17
N ALA A 265 -17.32 -3.10 -16.12
CA ALA A 265 -17.83 -2.41 -17.29
C ALA A 265 -17.43 -0.94 -17.29
N VAL A 266 -17.30 -0.39 -18.48
CA VAL A 266 -17.01 1.02 -18.70
C VAL A 266 -18.21 1.64 -19.41
N PHE A 267 -18.64 2.79 -18.91
CA PHE A 267 -19.77 3.55 -19.43
C PHE A 267 -19.34 4.98 -19.74
N ARG A 268 -20.14 5.65 -20.57
CA ARG A 268 -20.16 7.09 -20.70
C ARG A 268 -21.57 7.62 -20.47
N THR A 269 -21.70 8.83 -19.93
CA THR A 269 -23.01 9.49 -19.84
C THR A 269 -23.47 9.96 -21.23
N ALA A 270 -24.77 9.91 -21.51
CA ALA A 270 -25.35 10.15 -22.84
C ALA A 270 -25.29 11.60 -23.40
N GLU A 271 -24.37 12.47 -22.96
CA GLU A 271 -24.34 13.89 -23.35
C GLU A 271 -22.99 14.39 -23.91
N GLY A 272 -23.05 15.11 -25.03
CA GLY A 272 -22.05 16.09 -25.51
C GLY A 272 -20.62 15.58 -25.80
N PRO A 273 -19.73 16.45 -26.33
CA PRO A 273 -18.31 16.12 -26.58
C PRO A 273 -17.50 15.80 -25.31
N TRP A 274 -18.09 16.02 -24.13
CA TRP A 274 -17.44 15.99 -22.81
C TRP A 274 -18.11 14.98 -21.87
N SER A 275 -18.70 13.91 -22.43
CA SER A 275 -19.34 12.84 -21.66
C SER A 275 -18.41 12.29 -20.58
N ARG A 276 -18.93 12.10 -19.37
CA ARG A 276 -18.18 11.55 -18.24
C ARG A 276 -17.91 10.08 -18.50
N ARG A 277 -16.72 9.59 -18.16
CA ARG A 277 -16.38 8.17 -18.25
C ARG A 277 -16.51 7.53 -16.86
N ILE A 278 -17.24 6.43 -16.78
CA ILE A 278 -17.54 5.75 -15.52
C ILE A 278 -17.03 4.31 -15.64
N ILE A 279 -16.21 3.88 -14.68
CA ILE A 279 -15.77 2.50 -14.55
C ILE A 279 -16.51 1.90 -13.37
N LEU A 280 -17.32 0.88 -13.62
CA LEU A 280 -18.06 0.15 -12.62
C LEU A 280 -17.51 -1.26 -12.47
N ARG A 281 -17.32 -1.67 -11.22
CA ARG A 281 -16.86 -3.00 -10.88
C ARG A 281 -17.79 -3.58 -9.84
N TRP A 282 -18.35 -4.75 -10.13
CA TRP A 282 -19.06 -5.57 -9.18
C TRP A 282 -18.11 -6.65 -8.70
N VAL A 283 -17.95 -6.80 -7.39
CA VAL A 283 -16.92 -7.63 -6.77
C VAL A 283 -17.59 -8.64 -5.85
N ASN A 284 -17.40 -9.92 -6.10
CA ASN A 284 -18.08 -10.99 -5.35
C ASN A 284 -17.20 -11.66 -4.29
N ARG A 285 -15.90 -11.35 -4.26
CA ARG A 285 -14.98 -11.82 -3.21
C ARG A 285 -13.84 -10.83 -2.98
N PRO A 286 -13.27 -10.77 -1.76
CA PRO A 286 -12.11 -9.93 -1.48
C PRO A 286 -10.96 -10.22 -2.45
N THR A 287 -10.37 -9.17 -3.02
CA THR A 287 -9.32 -9.33 -4.03
C THR A 287 -8.32 -8.18 -4.05
N ARG A 288 -7.08 -8.47 -4.44
CA ARG A 288 -6.05 -7.46 -4.74
C ARG A 288 -6.13 -6.93 -6.17
N LYS A 289 -6.93 -7.57 -7.03
CA LYS A 289 -7.11 -7.11 -8.42
C LYS A 289 -7.89 -5.81 -8.44
N LEU A 290 -8.76 -5.58 -7.47
CA LEU A 290 -9.30 -4.26 -7.19
C LEU A 290 -8.18 -3.38 -6.61
N HIS A 291 -7.87 -2.30 -7.30
CA HIS A 291 -6.85 -1.32 -6.93
C HIS A 291 -7.41 0.09 -7.08
N SER A 292 -6.75 1.08 -6.48
CA SER A 292 -7.21 2.46 -6.54
C SER A 292 -7.16 3.00 -7.97
N SER A 293 -8.11 3.86 -8.31
CA SER A 293 -8.10 4.62 -9.56
C SER A 293 -6.80 5.41 -9.73
N VAL A 294 -6.23 5.96 -8.66
CA VAL A 294 -4.91 6.62 -8.68
C VAL A 294 -3.82 5.74 -9.29
N ASP A 295 -3.77 4.45 -8.92
CA ASP A 295 -2.78 3.52 -9.47
C ASP A 295 -3.04 3.22 -10.95
N CYS A 296 -4.31 3.06 -11.33
CA CYS A 296 -4.73 2.86 -12.72
C CYS A 296 -4.35 4.05 -13.60
N PHE A 297 -4.69 5.27 -13.18
CA PHE A 297 -4.39 6.49 -13.93
C PHE A 297 -2.89 6.76 -14.04
N ARG A 298 -2.12 6.50 -12.99
CA ARG A 298 -0.64 6.59 -13.05
C ARG A 298 -0.04 5.59 -14.04
N ALA A 299 -0.56 4.36 -14.10
CA ALA A 299 -0.08 3.34 -15.01
C ALA A 299 -0.24 3.73 -16.49
N VAL A 300 -1.28 4.51 -16.81
CA VAL A 300 -1.52 5.06 -18.16
C VAL A 300 -0.96 6.48 -18.37
N GLY A 301 -0.10 6.95 -17.46
CA GLY A 301 0.70 8.17 -17.65
C GLY A 301 0.17 9.45 -17.01
N PHE A 302 -0.91 9.40 -16.22
CA PHE A 302 -1.42 10.59 -15.54
C PHE A 302 -0.60 10.94 -14.30
N THR A 303 -0.42 12.24 -14.08
CA THR A 303 0.00 12.78 -12.77
C THR A 303 -1.23 13.07 -11.93
N MET A 304 -1.27 12.56 -10.71
CA MET A 304 -2.40 12.70 -9.78
C MET A 304 -2.05 13.72 -8.69
N LYS A 305 -2.92 14.72 -8.44
CA LYS A 305 -2.77 15.71 -7.36
C LYS A 305 -4.05 15.82 -6.53
N ALA A 306 -3.87 16.18 -5.25
CA ALA A 306 -4.87 16.37 -4.21
C ALA A 306 -5.78 15.16 -3.98
N GLN A 307 -5.95 14.75 -2.73
CA GLN A 307 -6.98 13.82 -2.31
C GLN A 307 -7.90 14.58 -1.35
N SER A 308 -9.14 14.85 -1.76
CA SER A 308 -10.17 15.36 -0.86
C SER A 308 -11.25 14.30 -0.71
N VAL A 309 -11.75 14.13 0.51
CA VAL A 309 -12.99 13.36 0.71
C VAL A 309 -14.14 14.33 0.67
N SER A 310 -15.02 14.19 -0.32
CA SER A 310 -16.26 14.96 -0.43
C SER A 310 -17.44 14.14 0.07
N SER A 311 -18.43 14.84 0.64
CA SER A 311 -19.72 14.28 1.00
C SER A 311 -20.75 14.85 0.02
N GLY A 312 -21.18 14.06 -0.95
CA GLY A 312 -22.27 14.43 -1.87
C GLY A 312 -23.50 13.62 -1.51
N GLU A 313 -24.65 14.26 -1.26
CA GLU A 313 -25.94 13.59 -1.00
C GLU A 313 -25.91 12.45 0.06
N GLY A 314 -25.06 12.57 1.09
CA GLY A 314 -24.89 11.54 2.12
C GLY A 314 -23.92 10.41 1.75
N GLU A 315 -23.34 10.46 0.56
CA GLU A 315 -22.36 9.53 0.03
C GLU A 315 -20.94 10.08 0.15
N ARG A 316 -19.99 9.22 0.54
CA ARG A 316 -18.58 9.58 0.70
C ARG A 316 -17.77 9.18 -0.54
N TRP A 317 -17.05 10.15 -1.10
CA TRP A 317 -16.22 9.99 -2.29
C TRP A 317 -14.79 10.41 -2.01
N SER A 318 -13.83 9.66 -2.52
CA SER A 318 -12.45 10.15 -2.68
C SER A 318 -12.33 10.86 -4.02
N GLU A 319 -11.69 12.02 -4.04
CA GLU A 319 -11.53 12.80 -5.25
C GLU A 319 -10.08 13.21 -5.51
N TRP A 320 -9.70 13.23 -6.79
CA TRP A 320 -8.39 13.65 -7.25
C TRP A 320 -8.47 14.49 -8.53
N VAL A 321 -7.43 15.28 -8.77
CA VAL A 321 -7.21 15.93 -10.07
C VAL A 321 -6.11 15.18 -10.82
N ALA A 322 -6.43 14.71 -12.01
CA ALA A 322 -5.53 13.98 -12.90
C ALA A 322 -5.09 14.86 -14.06
N TYR A 323 -3.80 14.85 -14.37
CA TYR A 323 -3.18 15.65 -15.41
C TYR A 323 -2.49 14.72 -16.42
N HIS A 324 -2.78 14.91 -17.70
CA HIS A 324 -2.09 14.23 -18.80
C HIS A 324 -1.65 15.26 -19.84
N SER A 325 -0.40 15.14 -20.31
CA SER A 325 0.20 16.10 -21.24
C SER A 325 -0.59 16.26 -22.53
N THR A 326 -1.23 15.20 -23.01
CA THR A 326 -2.03 15.20 -24.25
C THR A 326 -3.54 15.15 -24.04
N ALA A 327 -4.01 14.62 -22.91
CA ALA A 327 -5.45 14.40 -22.70
C ALA A 327 -6.10 15.52 -21.87
N GLY A 328 -5.30 16.40 -21.25
CA GLY A 328 -5.77 17.52 -20.46
C GLY A 328 -5.94 17.18 -18.98
N ARG A 329 -6.86 17.88 -18.33
CA ARG A 329 -7.10 17.79 -16.88
C ARG A 329 -8.47 17.20 -16.60
N PHE A 330 -8.53 16.33 -15.60
CA PHE A 330 -9.74 15.62 -15.22
C PHE A 330 -9.92 15.60 -13.71
N ARG A 331 -11.17 15.66 -13.26
CA ARG A 331 -11.57 15.30 -11.91
C ARG A 331 -11.90 13.82 -11.88
N ILE A 332 -11.29 13.09 -10.94
CA ILE A 332 -11.52 11.67 -10.71
C ILE A 332 -12.23 11.53 -9.37
N ARG A 333 -13.37 10.84 -9.33
CA ARG A 333 -14.09 10.49 -8.11
C ARG A 333 -14.11 8.97 -7.95
N GLU A 334 -13.88 8.45 -6.75
CA GLU A 334 -13.93 7.02 -6.44
C GLU A 334 -14.74 6.75 -5.17
N ARG A 335 -15.55 5.69 -5.22
CA ARG A 335 -16.29 5.18 -4.07
C ARG A 335 -16.43 3.67 -4.16
N LEU A 336 -16.48 3.02 -3.00
CA LEU A 336 -16.86 1.62 -2.84
C LEU A 336 -18.03 1.51 -1.87
N TRP A 337 -18.95 0.58 -2.11
CA TRP A 337 -20.07 0.32 -1.21
C TRP A 337 -20.52 -1.15 -1.25
N ALA A 338 -21.11 -1.63 -0.17
CA ALA A 338 -21.72 -2.95 -0.09
C ALA A 338 -23.10 -2.95 -0.76
N GLY A 339 -23.50 -4.08 -1.35
CA GLY A 339 -24.85 -4.27 -1.89
C GLY A 339 -25.92 -4.58 -0.83
N GLU A 340 -25.54 -4.68 0.45
CA GLU A 340 -26.42 -4.99 1.58
C GLU A 340 -26.95 -3.73 2.26
N GLU A 341 -28.07 -3.83 2.99
CA GLU A 341 -28.61 -2.72 3.79
C GLU A 341 -28.44 -2.97 5.31
N PRO A 342 -27.91 -2.00 6.09
CA PRO A 342 -27.40 -0.69 5.64
C PRO A 342 -26.05 -0.82 4.92
N ALA A 343 -25.90 -0.09 3.80
CA ALA A 343 -24.72 -0.22 2.94
C ALA A 343 -23.48 0.39 3.60
N ALA A 344 -22.54 -0.48 4.00
CA ALA A 344 -21.18 -0.06 4.30
C ALA A 344 -20.58 0.65 3.07
N SER A 345 -19.80 1.71 3.31
CA SER A 345 -19.21 2.53 2.25
C SER A 345 -17.77 2.88 2.60
N TRP A 346 -16.89 2.80 1.61
CA TRP A 346 -15.47 3.06 1.75
C TRP A 346 -15.00 4.05 0.69
N THR A 347 -14.08 4.91 1.10
CA THR A 347 -13.37 5.86 0.23
C THR A 347 -12.01 5.34 -0.21
N GLU A 348 -11.60 4.16 0.28
CA GLU A 348 -10.32 3.54 -0.05
C GLU A 348 -10.44 2.03 -0.25
N VAL A 349 -9.81 1.51 -1.31
CA VAL A 349 -9.80 0.08 -1.64
C VAL A 349 -9.18 -0.78 -0.53
N SER A 350 -8.12 -0.29 0.14
CA SER A 350 -7.47 -1.06 1.21
C SER A 350 -8.36 -1.20 2.45
N ALA A 351 -9.15 -0.17 2.78
CA ALA A 351 -10.12 -0.23 3.88
C ALA A 351 -11.20 -1.29 3.60
N TRP A 352 -11.77 -1.25 2.38
CA TRP A 352 -12.71 -2.27 1.91
C TRP A 352 -12.11 -3.68 1.98
N PHE A 353 -10.89 -3.86 1.48
CA PHE A 353 -10.24 -5.18 1.46
C PHE A 353 -10.10 -5.78 2.86
N TRP A 354 -9.74 -4.97 3.86
CA TRP A 354 -9.63 -5.42 5.24
C TRP A 354 -10.97 -5.76 5.85
N ASP A 355 -12.00 -4.92 5.68
CA ASP A 355 -13.33 -5.22 6.21
C ASP A 355 -13.92 -6.48 5.58
N ALA A 356 -13.77 -6.64 4.27
CA ALA A 356 -14.22 -7.82 3.53
C ALA A 356 -13.44 -9.09 3.93
N THR A 357 -12.12 -9.00 4.12
CA THR A 357 -11.29 -10.15 4.53
C THR A 357 -11.51 -10.56 5.98
N LEU A 358 -11.81 -9.59 6.86
CA LEU A 358 -12.09 -9.84 8.28
C LEU A 358 -13.55 -10.22 8.55
N GLY A 359 -14.40 -10.33 7.51
CA GLY A 359 -15.81 -10.66 7.65
C GLY A 359 -16.65 -9.56 8.31
N ARG A 360 -16.19 -8.30 8.28
CA ARG A 360 -16.94 -7.13 8.78
C ARG A 360 -17.93 -6.59 7.76
N SER A 361 -17.80 -6.99 6.51
CA SER A 361 -18.78 -6.80 5.46
C SER A 361 -18.85 -8.08 4.64
N GLU A 362 -20.06 -8.49 4.29
CA GLU A 362 -20.30 -9.60 3.37
C GLU A 362 -20.63 -9.02 1.98
N GLY A 363 -20.17 -9.72 0.94
CA GLY A 363 -20.32 -9.28 -0.43
C GLY A 363 -21.71 -9.60 -0.99
N PRO A 364 -22.06 -9.05 -2.16
CA PRO A 364 -21.15 -8.42 -3.10
C PRO A 364 -20.94 -6.92 -2.83
N TRP A 365 -19.86 -6.38 -3.40
CA TRP A 365 -19.50 -4.97 -3.33
C TRP A 365 -19.47 -4.33 -4.70
N TRP A 366 -19.64 -3.02 -4.70
CA TRP A 366 -19.50 -2.19 -5.88
C TRP A 366 -18.33 -1.23 -5.69
N ALA A 367 -17.62 -0.98 -6.78
CA ALA A 367 -16.64 0.09 -6.87
C ALA A 367 -16.91 0.91 -8.13
N MET A 368 -17.06 2.22 -7.95
CA MET A 368 -17.26 3.18 -9.04
C MET A 368 -16.08 4.14 -9.09
N THR A 369 -15.56 4.34 -10.30
CA THR A 369 -14.61 5.41 -10.63
C THR A 369 -15.25 6.29 -11.69
N VAL A 370 -15.38 7.60 -11.42
CA VAL A 370 -15.91 8.59 -12.35
C VAL A 370 -14.78 9.50 -12.80
N MET A 371 -14.64 9.70 -14.11
CA MET A 371 -13.67 10.59 -14.73
C MET A 371 -14.41 11.67 -15.51
N GLU A 372 -14.18 12.91 -15.13
CA GLU A 372 -14.88 14.08 -15.66
C GLU A 372 -13.85 15.09 -16.18
N PRO A 373 -14.00 15.62 -17.42
CA PRO A 373 -13.15 16.69 -17.89
C PRO A 373 -13.26 17.90 -16.96
N GLU A 374 -12.13 18.49 -16.55
CA GLU A 374 -12.12 19.70 -15.72
C GLU A 374 -12.39 20.97 -16.56
N SER A 375 -12.98 20.85 -17.76
CA SER A 375 -13.21 21.98 -18.66
C SER A 375 -14.20 22.97 -18.04
N ARG A 376 -13.64 24.00 -17.41
CA ARG A 376 -14.22 25.19 -16.76
C ARG A 376 -15.31 24.88 -15.72
N ILE A 377 -14.87 24.80 -14.46
CA ILE A 377 -15.59 25.52 -13.41
C ILE A 377 -15.47 27.00 -13.81
N ASP A 378 -16.56 27.54 -14.37
CA ASP A 378 -16.83 28.92 -14.77
C ASP A 378 -15.63 29.89 -14.97
#